data_AF-A0A7W9HU01-F1
#
_entry.id   AF-A0A7W9HU01-F1
#
_cell.length_a   1.000
_cell.length_b   1.000
_cell.length_c   1.000
_cell.angle_alpha   90.00
_cell.angle_beta   90.00
_cell.angle_gamma   90.00
#
_symmetry.space_group_name_H-M   'P 1'
#
loop_
_entity.id
_entity.type
_entity.pdbx_description
1 polymer ?
#
loop_
_entity_poly.entity_id
_entity_poly.type
_entity_poly.pdbx_seq_one_letter_code
_entity_poly.pdbx_strand_id
1 'polypeptide(L)' 'MRNPRFRALLVEMINGADHPDVIGVEEIDRGPQGKVLRVSFRDGVKIDLMVVNSAPDRGDNHREPETIVRKQDLAER' A
#
# COMPACT_ATOMS: atom_id res chain seq x y z
N MET A 1 -11.88 1.01 -1.30
CA MET A 1 -11.85 0.44 -2.68
C MET A 1 -10.59 0.76 -3.52
N ARG A 2 -9.57 1.50 -3.03
CA ARG A 2 -8.39 1.88 -3.84
C ARG A 2 -7.24 0.85 -3.87
N ASN A 3 -7.13 0.00 -2.85
CA ASN A 3 -5.98 -0.91 -2.67
C ASN A 3 -5.85 -1.99 -3.77
N PRO A 4 -6.92 -2.70 -4.21
CA PRO A 4 -6.78 -3.70 -5.28
C PRO A 4 -6.35 -3.10 -6.63
N ARG A 5 -6.84 -1.91 -6.97
CA ARG A 5 -6.45 -1.19 -8.19
C ARG A 5 -4.99 -0.76 -8.15
N PHE A 6 -4.52 -0.27 -6.99
CA PHE A 6 -3.12 0.08 -6.81
C PHE A 6 -2.21 -1.15 -6.90
N ARG A 7 -2.59 -2.28 -6.29
CA ARG A 7 -1.84 -3.54 -6.42
C ARG A 7 -1.70 -3.98 -7.87
N ALA A 8 -2.78 -3.92 -8.65
CA ALA A 8 -2.75 -4.25 -10.07
C ALA A 8 -1.81 -3.33 -10.86
N LEU A 9 -1.88 -2.01 -10.63
CA LEU A 9 -0.98 -1.04 -11.26
C LEU A 9 0.49 -1.29 -10.88
N LEU A 10 0.76 -1.59 -9.61
CA LEU A 10 2.10 -1.88 -9.14
C LEU A 10 2.67 -3.15 -9.81
N VAL A 11 1.85 -4.20 -9.95
CA VAL A 11 2.23 -5.41 -10.69
C VAL A 11 2.54 -5.10 -12.16
N GLU A 12 1.71 -4.27 -12.81
CA GLU A 12 1.94 -3.85 -14.19
C GLU A 12 3.25 -3.07 -14.35
N MET A 13 3.53 -2.13 -13.43
CA MET A 13 4.79 -1.36 -13.43
C MET A 13 6.00 -2.28 -13.22
N ILE A 14 5.93 -3.22 -12.28
CA ILE A 14 7.05 -4.14 -11.99
C ILE A 14 7.29 -5.12 -13.14
N ASN A 15 6.22 -5.62 -13.77
CA ASN A 15 6.32 -6.52 -14.94
C ASN A 15 6.60 -5.77 -16.25
N GLY A 16 6.65 -4.44 -16.22
CA GLY A 16 6.98 -3.62 -17.38
C GLY A 16 8.42 -3.80 -17.87
N ALA A 17 8.73 -3.21 -19.03
CA ALA A 17 10.06 -3.30 -19.65
C ALA A 17 11.18 -2.63 -18.84
N ASP A 18 10.83 -1.84 -17.82
CA ASP A 18 11.75 -1.04 -17.03
C ASP A 18 12.56 -1.86 -16.00
N HIS A 19 12.22 -3.14 -15.80
CA HIS A 19 12.85 -4.00 -14.79
C HIS A 19 13.30 -5.36 -15.37
N PRO A 20 14.37 -5.40 -16.17
CA PRO A 20 14.82 -6.62 -16.86
C PRO A 20 15.27 -7.75 -15.92
N ASP A 21 15.63 -7.41 -14.68
CA ASP A 21 16.12 -8.35 -13.67
C ASP A 21 14.99 -9.02 -12.89
N VAL A 22 13.75 -8.56 -13.03
CA VAL A 22 12.58 -9.19 -12.41
C VAL A 22 12.20 -10.42 -13.22
N ILE A 23 12.05 -11.56 -12.55
CA ILE A 23 11.61 -12.82 -13.15
C ILE A 23 10.14 -13.14 -12.87
N GLY A 24 9.54 -12.49 -11.87
CA GLY A 24 8.13 -12.67 -11.58
C GLY A 24 7.64 -11.92 -10.35
N VAL A 25 6.32 -11.73 -10.32
CA VAL A 25 5.58 -11.12 -9.22
C VAL A 25 4.39 -12.02 -8.87
N GLU A 26 4.25 -12.36 -7.59
CA GLU A 26 3.17 -13.22 -7.10
C GLU A 26 2.55 -12.66 -5.80
N GLU A 27 1.25 -12.85 -5.60
CA GLU A 27 0.60 -12.53 -4.32
C GLU A 27 0.76 -13.70 -3.35
N ILE A 28 1.33 -13.44 -2.19
CA ILE A 28 1.56 -14.45 -1.14
C ILE A 28 0.77 -14.07 0.10
N ASP A 29 0.01 -15.04 0.61
CA ASP A 29 -0.61 -14.94 1.92
C ASP A 29 0.40 -15.33 3.01
N ARG A 30 0.77 -14.37 3.86
CA ARG A 30 1.65 -14.59 5.02
C ARG A 30 0.85 -14.88 6.30
N GLY A 31 -0.43 -15.24 6.19
CA GLY A 31 -1.30 -15.56 7.31
C GLY A 31 -1.58 -14.31 8.16
N PRO A 32 -1.18 -14.27 9.44
CA PRO A 32 -1.50 -13.15 10.35
C PRO A 32 -0.96 -11.79 9.88
N GLN A 33 0.11 -11.80 9.08
CA GLN A 33 0.76 -10.60 8.54
C GLN A 33 0.03 -10.05 7.31
N GLY A 34 -0.95 -10.77 6.78
CA GLY A 34 -1.72 -10.41 5.61
C GLY A 34 -1.03 -10.77 4.29
N LYS A 35 -1.60 -10.26 3.20
CA LYS A 35 -1.15 -10.55 1.84
C LYS A 35 -0.11 -9.56 1.34
N VAL A 36 0.99 -10.08 0.82
CA VAL A 36 2.12 -9.32 0.24
C VAL A 36 2.27 -9.64 -1.24
N LEU A 37 2.93 -8.75 -1.98
CA LEU A 37 3.40 -9.02 -3.34
C LEU A 37 4.88 -9.41 -3.28
N ARG A 38 5.20 -10.65 -3.62
CA ARG A 38 6.58 -11.11 -3.74
C ARG A 38 7.11 -10.82 -5.13
N VAL A 39 8.22 -10.10 -5.19
CA VAL A 39 9.00 -9.87 -6.41
C VAL A 39 10.25 -10.75 -6.35
N SER A 40 10.46 -11.54 -7.38
CA SER A 40 11.65 -12.39 -7.53
C SER A 40 12.56 -11.82 -8.60
N PHE A 41 13.86 -11.83 -8.34
CA PHE A 41 14.90 -11.32 -9.23
C PHE A 41 15.80 -12.46 -9.76
N ARG A 42 16.47 -12.23 -10.89
CA ARG A 42 17.37 -13.21 -11.55
C ARG A 42 18.56 -13.62 -10.69
N ASP A 43 19.03 -12.73 -9.83
CA ASP A 43 20.15 -12.96 -8.91
C ASP A 43 19.77 -13.79 -7.67
N GLY A 44 18.51 -14.21 -7.57
CA GLY A 44 17.98 -14.99 -6.46
C GLY A 44 17.43 -14.17 -5.29
N VAL A 45 17.50 -12.83 -5.36
CA VAL A 45 16.89 -11.95 -4.36
C VAL A 45 15.36 -12.03 -4.45
N LYS A 46 14.70 -12.03 -3.29
CA LYS A 46 13.24 -12.00 -3.17
C LYS A 46 12.83 -10.87 -2.23
N ILE A 47 11.93 -10.01 -2.68
CA ILE A 47 11.42 -8.88 -1.91
C ILE A 47 9.92 -9.05 -1.72
N ASP A 48 9.46 -8.98 -0.47
CA ASP A 48 8.03 -8.98 -0.15
C ASP A 48 7.55 -7.55 0.09
N LEU A 49 6.65 -7.06 -0.75
CA LEU A 49 6.07 -5.72 -0.68
C LEU A 49 4.70 -5.78 0.01
N MET A 50 4.57 -5.09 1.14
CA MET A 50 3.31 -4.96 1.86
C MET A 50 2.62 -3.64 1.50
N VAL A 51 1.43 -3.72 0.90
CA VAL A 51 0.62 -2.54 0.55
C VAL A 51 -0.44 -2.31 1.61
N VAL A 52 -0.23 -1.32 2.47
CA VAL A 52 -1.16 -0.88 3.51
C VAL A 52 -1.85 0.44 3.10
N ASN A 53 -3.12 0.61 3.47
CA ASN A 53 -3.75 1.93 3.41
C ASN A 53 -3.41 2.66 4.71
N SER A 54 -2.72 3.80 4.62
CA SER A 54 -2.34 4.62 5.78
C SER A 54 -3.33 5.73 6.11
N ALA A 55 -4.47 5.80 5.43
CA ALA A 55 -5.50 6.76 5.79
C ALA A 55 -5.98 6.46 7.24
N PRO A 56 -6.08 7.46 8.12
CA PRO A 56 -6.59 7.25 9.48
C PRO A 56 -8.00 6.64 9.41
N ASP A 57 -8.36 5.80 10.38
CA ASP A 57 -9.70 5.19 10.48
C ASP A 57 -10.83 6.24 10.45
N ARG A 58 -10.52 7.46 10.91
CA ARG A 58 -11.31 8.67 10.65
C ARG A 58 -10.85 9.31 9.34
N GLY A 59 -11.27 8.73 8.22
CA GLY A 59 -11.37 9.48 6.99
C GLY A 59 -12.36 10.63 7.18
N ASP A 60 -12.10 11.75 6.50
CA ASP A 60 -12.99 12.90 6.46
C ASP A 60 -14.40 12.44 6.06
N ASN A 61 -15.30 12.37 7.04
CA ASN A 61 -16.66 11.94 6.78
C ASN A 61 -17.38 13.16 6.18
N HIS A 62 -17.49 13.20 4.85
CA HIS A 62 -18.25 14.24 4.13
C HIS A 62 -19.72 14.39 4.58
N ARG A 63 -20.23 13.48 5.42
CA ARG A 63 -21.56 13.55 6.04
C ARG A 63 -21.54 14.17 7.43
N GLU A 64 -20.37 14.35 8.02
CA GLU A 64 -20.16 15.08 9.27
C GLU A 64 -19.72 16.52 8.95
N PRO A 65 -20.09 17.51 9.78
CA PRO A 65 -19.60 18.87 9.63
C PRO A 65 -18.07 18.90 9.69
N GLU A 66 -17.44 19.65 8.78
CA GLU A 66 -15.98 19.84 8.77
C GLU A 66 -15.50 20.29 10.15
N THR A 67 -14.59 19.51 10.73
CA THR A 67 -13.96 19.88 12.01
C THR A 67 -12.62 20.54 11.71
N ILE A 68 -12.61 21.88 11.73
CA ILE A 68 -11.36 22.65 11.61
C ILE A 68 -10.63 22.58 12.95
N VAL A 69 -9.66 21.69 13.07
CA VAL A 69 -8.78 21.62 14.26
C VAL A 69 -7.78 22.77 14.19
N ARG A 70 -7.88 23.75 15.10
CA ARG A 70 -6.92 24.85 15.18
C ARG A 70 -5.79 24.46 16.12
N LYS A 71 -4.58 24.98 15.87
CA LYS A 71 -3.40 24.72 16.73
C LYS A 71 -3.61 25.10 18.20
N GLN A 72 -4.56 25.98 18.50
CA GLN A 72 -4.93 26.38 19.86
C GLN A 72 -5.63 25.26 20.63
N ASP A 73 -6.39 24.39 19.94
CA ASP A 73 -7.18 23.31 20.57
C ASP A 73 -6.31 22.10 21.00
N LEU A 74 -5.08 22.02 20.52
CA LEU A 74 -4.10 20.98 20.87
C LEU A 74 -3.31 21.29 22.14
N ALA A 75 -3.32 22.55 22.62
CA ALA A 75 -2.55 22.97 23.80
C ALA A 75 -3.31 22.73 25.12
N GLU A 76 -4.60 22.43 25.07
CA GLU A 76 -5.45 22.19 26.25
C GLU A 76 -5.84 20.71 26.43
N ARG A 77 -5.16 19.79 25.72
CA ARG A 77 -5.35 18.34 25.85
C ARG A 77 -4.13 17.64 26.43
#